data_AF-A0A535MWS2-F1
#
_entry.id   AF-A0A535MWS2-F1
#
_cell.length_a   1.000
_cell.length_b   1.000
_cell.length_c   1.000
_cell.angle_alpha   90.00
_cell.angle_beta   90.00
_cell.angle_gamma   90.00
#
_symmetry.space_group_name_H-M   'P 1'
#
loop_
_entity.id
_entity.type
_entity.pdbx_description
1 polymer ?
#
loop_
_entity_poly.entity_id
_entity_poly.type
_entity_poly.pdbx_seq_one_letter_code
_entity_poly.pdbx_strand_id
1 'polypeptide(L)'
;MSDQNPAPPAEVPVDPLFTHPASPFERTNPPAPVEFASPPQSGVWAGTVAPMAAWTTYKTQIQFGFAILAYLMVLVGSVTVVAANSDASWRYFVAVLPVAPAGIVISLTVRRLGRLDEVQKRTQMQALGFSMVATALVTFGYGFLESAGLPHLSPTLVLPLMAAFWGAGLLALALRNRFRR
;
A
#
# COMPACT_ATOMS: atom_id res chain seq x y z
N MET A 1 -29.53 -83.25 -26.99
CA MET A 1 -28.91 -82.80 -25.72
C MET A 1 -29.03 -81.29 -25.74
N SER A 2 -30.03 -80.78 -25.05
CA SER A 2 -30.44 -79.38 -25.14
C SER A 2 -30.17 -78.75 -23.77
N ASP A 3 -29.13 -77.93 -23.69
CA ASP A 3 -28.75 -77.19 -22.49
C ASP A 3 -29.89 -76.26 -22.06
N GLN A 4 -30.53 -76.59 -20.94
CA GLN A 4 -31.41 -75.65 -20.24
C GLN A 4 -30.54 -74.76 -19.36
N ASN A 5 -30.19 -73.60 -19.90
CA ASN A 5 -29.55 -72.51 -19.18
C ASN A 5 -30.44 -72.08 -17.99
N PRO A 6 -29.96 -72.10 -16.72
CA PRO A 6 -30.77 -71.67 -15.59
C PRO A 6 -31.09 -70.17 -15.71
N ALA A 7 -32.33 -69.80 -15.40
CA ALA A 7 -32.79 -68.42 -15.48
C ALA A 7 -31.89 -67.48 -14.63
N PRO A 8 -31.53 -66.29 -15.13
CA PRO A 8 -30.76 -65.34 -14.33
C PRO A 8 -31.54 -64.97 -13.06
N PRO A 9 -30.86 -64.77 -11.93
CA PRO A 9 -31.51 -64.37 -10.68
C PRO A 9 -32.26 -63.07 -10.89
N ALA A 10 -33.48 -62.98 -10.33
CA ALA A 10 -34.33 -61.80 -10.42
C ALA A 10 -33.51 -60.55 -10.06
N GLU A 11 -33.42 -59.60 -11.00
CA GLU A 11 -32.84 -58.29 -10.75
C GLU A 11 -33.59 -57.66 -9.58
N VAL A 12 -32.92 -57.59 -8.43
CA VAL A 12 -33.43 -56.88 -7.26
C VAL A 12 -33.64 -55.43 -7.71
N PRO A 13 -34.85 -54.85 -7.53
CA PRO A 13 -35.10 -53.46 -7.90
C PRO A 13 -34.04 -52.58 -7.24
N VAL A 14 -33.24 -51.90 -8.05
CA VAL A 14 -32.21 -50.99 -7.56
C VAL A 14 -32.93 -49.80 -6.94
N ASP A 15 -32.93 -49.74 -5.61
CA ASP A 15 -33.52 -48.64 -4.84
C ASP A 15 -32.86 -47.33 -5.31
N PRO A 16 -33.61 -46.37 -5.89
CA PRO A 16 -33.00 -45.18 -6.43
C PRO A 16 -32.31 -44.41 -5.29
N LEU A 17 -31.02 -44.13 -5.44
CA LEU A 17 -30.18 -43.36 -4.50
C LEU A 17 -30.72 -41.96 -4.13
N PHE A 18 -31.84 -41.56 -4.74
CA PHE A 18 -32.50 -40.27 -4.59
C PHE A 18 -33.74 -40.32 -3.67
N THR A 19 -34.21 -41.49 -3.23
CA THR A 19 -35.37 -41.61 -2.32
C THR A 19 -34.99 -41.67 -0.84
N HIS A 20 -33.70 -41.70 -0.51
CA HIS A 20 -33.25 -41.66 0.89
C HIS A 20 -33.19 -40.22 1.43
N PRO A 21 -33.88 -39.91 2.55
CA PRO A 21 -33.92 -38.57 3.16
C PRO A 21 -32.59 -38.09 3.76
N ALA A 22 -31.50 -38.86 3.57
CA ALA A 22 -30.14 -38.53 3.98
C ALA A 22 -29.16 -38.49 2.79
N SER A 23 -29.68 -38.32 1.56
CA SER A 23 -28.85 -38.21 0.37
C SER A 23 -27.95 -36.96 0.45
N PRO A 24 -26.64 -37.05 0.18
CA PRO A 24 -25.73 -35.90 0.19
C PRO A 24 -26.06 -34.85 -0.88
N PHE A 25 -26.94 -35.20 -1.82
CA PHE A 25 -27.31 -34.38 -2.98
C PHE A 25 -28.71 -33.76 -2.87
N GLU A 26 -29.50 -34.11 -1.85
CA GLU A 26 -30.66 -33.30 -1.51
C GLU A 26 -30.16 -31.99 -0.91
N ARG A 27 -30.33 -30.90 -1.67
CA ARG A 27 -30.25 -29.55 -1.10
C ARG A 27 -31.39 -29.45 -0.10
N THR A 28 -31.08 -29.60 1.18
CA THR A 28 -31.98 -29.16 2.25
C THR A 28 -32.44 -27.76 1.88
N ASN A 29 -33.76 -27.56 1.71
CA ASN A 29 -34.29 -26.21 1.60
C ASN A 29 -33.69 -25.41 2.76
N PRO A 30 -33.11 -24.22 2.49
CA PRO A 30 -32.58 -23.41 3.57
C PRO A 30 -33.68 -23.27 4.62
N PRO A 31 -33.40 -23.51 5.92
CA PRO A 31 -34.40 -23.31 6.95
C PRO A 31 -35.00 -21.91 6.77
N ALA A 32 -36.31 -21.78 6.99
CA ALA A 32 -37.01 -20.49 6.93
C ALA A 32 -36.13 -19.43 7.62
N PRO A 33 -35.93 -18.24 7.02
CA PRO A 33 -34.96 -17.27 7.51
C PRO A 33 -35.13 -17.11 9.01
N VAL A 34 -34.16 -17.60 9.78
CA VAL A 34 -34.16 -17.36 11.21
C VAL A 34 -33.98 -15.86 11.30
N GLU A 35 -35.02 -15.16 11.73
CA GLU A 35 -34.98 -13.72 11.93
C GLU A 35 -33.99 -13.46 13.07
N PHE A 36 -32.70 -13.39 12.72
CA PHE A 36 -31.69 -12.95 13.65
C PHE A 36 -32.13 -11.55 14.07
N ALA A 37 -32.49 -11.41 15.36
CA ALA A 37 -32.76 -10.11 15.93
C ALA A 37 -31.64 -9.18 15.47
N SER A 38 -31.99 -8.18 14.66
CA SER A 38 -31.02 -7.22 14.17
C SER A 38 -30.23 -6.75 15.39
N PRO A 39 -28.88 -6.71 15.33
CA PRO A 39 -28.10 -6.11 16.41
C PRO A 39 -28.78 -4.78 16.74
N PRO A 40 -29.00 -4.44 18.03
CA PRO A 40 -29.69 -3.21 18.39
C PRO A 40 -29.07 -2.12 17.54
N GLN A 41 -29.89 -1.49 16.67
CA GLN A 41 -29.40 -0.45 15.77
C GLN A 41 -28.69 0.52 16.68
N SER A 42 -27.36 0.52 16.62
CA SER A 42 -26.52 1.40 17.43
C SER A 42 -26.91 2.79 16.96
N GLY A 43 -27.81 3.41 17.72
CA GLY A 43 -28.61 4.51 17.24
C GLY A 43 -27.74 5.60 16.66
N VAL A 44 -28.12 6.14 15.51
CA VAL A 44 -27.96 7.55 15.15
C VAL A 44 -26.51 8.11 15.04
N TRP A 45 -25.45 7.37 15.39
CA TRP A 45 -24.05 7.84 15.39
C TRP A 45 -23.20 7.30 14.24
N ALA A 46 -23.79 6.63 13.24
CA ALA A 46 -23.06 6.22 12.02
C ALA A 46 -22.56 7.42 11.18
N GLY A 47 -23.00 8.65 11.50
CA GLY A 47 -22.51 9.90 10.91
C GLY A 47 -21.23 10.46 11.52
N THR A 48 -20.71 9.90 12.62
CA THR A 48 -19.49 10.39 13.30
C THR A 48 -18.31 9.43 13.12
N VAL A 49 -18.02 9.04 11.87
CA VAL A 49 -16.71 8.46 11.53
C VAL A 49 -15.62 9.55 11.52
N ALA A 50 -15.21 9.90 12.74
CA ALA A 50 -13.91 10.38 13.21
C ALA A 50 -13.21 11.51 12.42
N PRO A 51 -13.47 12.80 12.74
CA PRO A 51 -12.56 13.90 12.38
C PRO A 51 -11.12 13.70 12.91
N MET A 52 -10.90 12.80 13.88
CA MET A 52 -9.59 12.49 14.45
C MET A 52 -8.67 11.66 13.53
N ALA A 53 -9.22 10.92 12.55
CA ALA A 53 -8.43 10.17 11.56
C ALA A 53 -7.75 11.08 10.52
N ALA A 54 -8.41 12.19 10.16
CA ALA A 54 -7.82 13.21 9.30
C ALA A 54 -6.68 13.96 10.01
N TRP A 55 -6.79 14.17 11.33
CA TRP A 55 -5.82 14.91 12.14
C TRP A 55 -4.50 14.16 12.34
N THR A 56 -4.57 12.85 12.58
CA THR A 56 -3.39 11.99 12.69
C THR A 56 -2.65 11.87 11.35
N THR A 57 -3.39 11.86 10.24
CA THR A 57 -2.82 11.90 8.88
C THR A 57 -2.09 13.21 8.60
N TYR A 58 -2.68 14.36 8.95
CA TYR A 58 -2.04 15.69 8.81
C TYR A 58 -0.78 15.83 9.67
N LYS A 59 -0.85 15.44 10.95
CA LYS A 59 0.30 15.48 11.87
C LYS A 59 1.48 14.66 11.35
N THR A 60 1.17 13.52 10.72
CA THR A 60 2.15 12.62 10.11
C THR A 60 2.80 13.20 8.85
N GLN A 61 2.00 13.80 7.98
CA GLN A 61 2.49 14.43 6.76
C GLN A 61 3.38 15.64 7.09
N ILE A 62 3.04 16.41 8.13
CA ILE A 62 3.86 17.51 8.62
C ILE A 62 5.20 17.00 9.17
N GLN A 63 5.20 15.94 9.99
CA GLN A 63 6.44 15.31 10.49
C GLN A 63 7.32 14.80 9.34
N PHE A 64 6.71 14.22 8.31
CA PHE A 64 7.42 13.77 7.13
C PHE A 64 7.99 14.93 6.31
N GLY A 65 7.24 16.03 6.16
CA GLY A 65 7.73 17.27 5.57
C GLY A 65 8.93 17.85 6.31
N PHE A 66 8.88 17.86 7.66
CA PHE A 66 10.04 18.25 8.47
C PHE A 66 11.23 17.30 8.30
N ALA A 67 10.99 16.00 8.17
CA ALA A 67 12.05 15.02 7.95
C ALA A 67 12.73 15.22 6.59
N ILE A 68 11.97 15.49 5.52
CA ILE A 68 12.50 15.86 4.21
C ILE A 68 13.30 17.16 4.31
N LEU A 69 12.75 18.18 4.98
CA LEU A 69 13.42 19.46 5.14
C LEU A 69 14.73 19.32 5.91
N ALA A 70 14.76 18.55 6.99
CA ALA A 70 15.97 18.23 7.73
C ALA A 70 17.00 17.50 6.85
N TYR A 71 16.58 16.49 6.07
CA TYR A 71 17.44 15.84 5.10
C TYR A 71 18.02 16.84 4.09
N LEU A 72 17.19 17.72 3.53
CA LEU A 72 17.62 18.72 2.56
C LEU A 72 18.60 19.72 3.17
N MET A 73 18.38 20.17 4.41
CA MET A 73 19.33 21.05 5.10
C MET A 73 20.69 20.38 5.28
N VAL A 74 20.69 19.11 5.72
CA VAL A 74 21.93 18.34 5.87
C VAL A 74 22.62 18.10 4.53
N LEU A 75 21.85 17.77 3.48
CA LEU A 75 22.36 17.56 2.13
C LEU A 75 23.01 18.84 1.58
N VAL A 76 22.30 19.97 1.65
CA VAL A 76 22.81 21.26 1.17
C VAL A 76 24.05 21.65 1.96
N GLY A 77 24.02 21.54 3.29
CA GLY A 77 25.18 21.82 4.15
C GLY A 77 26.38 20.93 3.84
N SER A 78 26.17 19.64 3.60
CA SER A 78 27.22 18.72 3.19
C SER A 78 27.85 19.14 1.86
N VAL A 79 27.02 19.43 0.85
CA VAL A 79 27.49 19.81 -0.48
C VAL A 79 28.25 21.13 -0.44
N THR A 80 27.77 22.14 0.29
CA THR A 80 28.44 23.44 0.39
C THR A 80 29.78 23.34 1.11
N VAL A 81 29.85 22.59 2.20
CA VAL A 81 31.10 22.39 2.97
C VAL A 81 32.14 21.64 2.13
N VAL A 82 31.72 20.60 1.41
CA VAL A 82 32.61 19.83 0.52
C VAL A 82 33.07 20.69 -0.66
N ALA A 83 32.19 21.51 -1.25
CA ALA A 83 32.54 22.41 -2.34
C ALA A 83 33.54 23.49 -1.92
N ALA A 84 33.42 24.02 -0.68
CA ALA A 84 34.35 25.00 -0.14
C ALA A 84 35.71 24.41 0.27
N ASN A 85 35.79 23.09 0.50
CA ASN A 85 36.99 22.40 0.99
C ASN A 85 37.36 21.24 0.06
N SER A 86 37.52 21.52 -1.23
CA SER A 86 37.74 20.50 -2.26
C SER A 86 38.97 19.64 -2.00
N ASP A 87 40.03 20.19 -1.40
CA ASP A 87 41.32 19.50 -1.22
C ASP A 87 41.44 18.78 0.13
N ALA A 88 40.43 18.90 0.99
CA ALA A 88 40.47 18.32 2.32
C ALA A 88 40.27 16.80 2.28
N SER A 89 41.14 16.06 2.96
CA SER A 89 41.04 14.59 3.05
C SER A 89 39.77 14.11 3.77
N TRP A 90 39.19 14.94 4.66
CA TRP A 90 37.97 14.61 5.40
C TRP A 90 36.67 14.79 4.59
N ARG A 91 36.74 15.34 3.37
CA ARG A 91 35.56 15.66 2.53
C ARG A 91 34.63 14.47 2.32
N TYR A 92 35.17 13.26 2.25
CA TYR A 92 34.40 12.04 2.04
C TYR A 92 33.48 11.70 3.22
N PHE A 93 33.92 11.95 4.46
CA PHE A 93 33.08 11.75 5.65
C PHE A 93 31.89 12.70 5.66
N VAL A 94 32.12 13.95 5.25
CA VAL A 94 31.05 14.95 5.15
C VAL A 94 30.12 14.63 3.98
N ALA A 95 30.64 14.20 2.83
CA ALA A 95 29.82 13.83 1.67
C ALA A 95 28.83 12.68 1.94
N VAL A 96 29.17 11.76 2.85
CA VAL A 96 28.31 10.61 3.22
C VAL A 96 27.34 10.95 4.38
N LEU A 97 27.54 12.08 5.06
CA LEU A 97 26.72 12.51 6.19
C LEU A 97 25.20 12.50 5.89
N PRO A 98 24.70 12.92 4.70
CA PRO A 98 23.27 12.86 4.36
C PRO A 98 22.67 11.45 4.28
N VAL A 99 23.49 10.40 4.23
CA VAL A 99 23.01 9.00 4.23
C VAL A 99 22.43 8.62 5.59
N ALA A 100 23.00 9.13 6.69
CA ALA A 100 22.51 8.86 8.04
C ALA A 100 21.05 9.31 8.27
N PRO A 101 20.67 10.58 8.01
CA PRO A 101 19.27 10.99 8.15
C PRO A 101 18.34 10.25 7.17
N ALA A 102 18.80 9.96 5.95
CA ALA A 102 18.01 9.16 5.00
C ALA A 102 17.69 7.76 5.57
N GLY A 103 18.70 7.07 6.14
CA GLY A 103 18.53 5.76 6.76
C GLY A 103 17.57 5.79 7.95
N ILE A 104 17.64 6.84 8.79
CA ILE A 104 16.71 7.04 9.90
C ILE A 104 15.27 7.16 9.38
N VAL A 105 15.04 8.02 8.38
CA VAL A 105 13.70 8.23 7.79
C VAL A 105 13.15 6.94 7.19
N ILE A 106 13.98 6.16 6.49
CA ILE A 106 13.59 4.86 5.94
C ILE A 106 13.20 3.91 7.07
N SER A 107 14.01 3.80 8.12
CA SER A 107 13.74 2.88 9.24
C SER A 107 12.43 3.20 9.97
N LEU A 108 12.16 4.49 10.20
CA LEU A 108 10.93 4.96 10.84
C LEU A 108 9.72 4.72 9.95
N THR A 109 9.87 4.97 8.66
CA THR A 109 8.84 4.72 7.66
C THR A 109 8.46 3.23 7.60
N VAL A 110 9.44 2.33 7.48
CA VAL A 110 9.19 0.88 7.40
C VAL A 110 8.51 0.37 8.68
N ARG A 111 9.01 0.76 9.85
CA ARG A 111 8.39 0.42 11.14
C ARG A 111 6.95 0.91 11.24
N ARG A 112 6.68 2.09 10.67
CA ARG A 112 5.34 2.66 10.66
C ARG A 112 4.41 1.91 9.73
N LEU A 113 4.86 1.60 8.51
CA LEU A 113 4.07 0.85 7.53
C LEU A 113 3.60 -0.50 8.07
N GLY A 114 4.42 -1.19 8.86
CA GLY A 114 4.05 -2.47 9.49
C GLY A 114 2.96 -2.37 10.57
N ARG A 115 2.64 -1.17 11.04
CA ARG A 115 1.63 -0.91 12.10
C ARG A 115 0.34 -0.29 11.56
N LEU A 116 0.25 -0.11 10.23
CA LEU A 116 -0.93 0.47 9.59
C LEU A 116 -2.00 -0.58 9.34
N ASP A 117 -3.26 -0.17 9.44
CA ASP A 117 -4.40 -0.98 9.00
C ASP A 117 -4.39 -1.17 7.48
N GLU A 118 -5.10 -2.18 6.99
CA GLU A 118 -5.10 -2.55 5.56
C GLU A 118 -5.49 -1.39 4.63
N VAL A 119 -6.49 -0.58 5.02
CA VAL A 119 -6.93 0.59 4.25
C VAL A 119 -5.82 1.64 4.14
N GLN A 120 -5.14 1.93 5.26
CA GLN A 120 -4.06 2.91 5.30
C GLN A 120 -2.84 2.42 4.53
N LYS A 121 -2.50 1.13 4.69
CA LYS A 121 -1.41 0.48 3.94
C LYS A 121 -1.67 0.55 2.44
N ARG A 122 -2.89 0.27 1.98
CA ARG A 122 -3.27 0.41 0.56
C ARG A 122 -3.07 1.84 0.04
N THR A 123 -3.50 2.86 0.79
CA THR A 123 -3.29 4.27 0.42
C THR A 123 -1.80 4.63 0.35
N GLN A 124 -1.01 4.17 1.33
CA GLN A 124 0.45 4.40 1.32
C GLN A 124 1.12 3.75 0.11
N MET A 125 0.77 2.50 -0.21
CA MET A 125 1.33 1.80 -1.37
C MET A 125 0.93 2.44 -2.69
N GLN A 126 -0.30 2.93 -2.83
CA GLN A 126 -0.72 3.69 -4.01
C GLN A 126 0.07 4.98 -4.17
N ALA A 127 0.28 5.72 -3.07
CA ALA A 127 1.05 6.95 -3.10
C ALA A 127 2.55 6.70 -3.36
N LEU A 128 3.12 5.62 -2.80
CA LEU A 128 4.49 5.19 -3.08
C LEU A 128 4.66 4.80 -4.55
N GLY A 129 3.76 3.98 -5.09
CA GLY A 129 3.76 3.60 -6.51
C GLY A 129 3.68 4.81 -7.43
N PHE A 130 2.78 5.76 -7.13
CA PHE A 130 2.71 7.04 -7.83
C PHE A 130 4.04 7.80 -7.76
N SER A 131 4.62 7.93 -6.56
CA SER A 131 5.88 8.65 -6.37
C SER A 131 7.02 8.05 -7.15
N MET A 132 7.10 6.71 -7.23
CA MET A 132 8.14 6.01 -7.95
C MET A 132 8.03 6.28 -9.45
N VAL A 133 6.83 6.14 -10.03
CA VAL A 133 6.59 6.40 -11.46
C VAL A 133 6.80 7.87 -11.80
N ALA A 134 6.29 8.80 -10.98
CA ALA A 134 6.48 10.23 -11.17
C ALA A 134 7.96 10.63 -11.10
N THR A 135 8.70 10.08 -10.13
CA THR A 135 10.15 10.32 -10.02
C THR A 135 10.87 9.78 -11.23
N ALA A 136 10.60 8.55 -11.64
CA ALA A 136 11.22 7.93 -12.81
C ALA A 136 10.96 8.76 -14.08
N LEU A 137 9.73 9.25 -14.27
CA LEU A 137 9.38 10.11 -15.40
C LEU A 137 10.21 11.40 -15.38
N VAL A 138 10.35 12.06 -14.23
CA VAL A 138 11.13 13.29 -14.10
C VAL A 138 12.62 13.03 -14.29
N THR A 139 13.19 11.99 -13.68
CA THR A 139 14.64 11.71 -13.74
C THR A 139 15.05 11.23 -15.13
N PHE A 140 14.27 10.37 -15.77
CA PHE A 140 14.56 9.95 -17.15
C PHE A 140 14.29 11.08 -18.14
N GLY A 141 13.19 11.82 -17.97
CA GLY A 141 12.91 13.03 -18.74
C GLY A 141 14.09 14.01 -18.68
N TYR A 142 14.61 14.26 -17.48
CA TYR A 142 15.79 15.11 -17.31
C TYR A 142 17.04 14.50 -17.94
N GLY A 143 17.26 13.19 -17.84
CA GLY A 143 18.38 12.52 -18.52
C GLY A 143 18.39 12.72 -20.04
N PHE A 144 17.21 12.73 -20.68
CA PHE A 144 17.11 13.10 -22.10
C PHE A 144 17.46 14.57 -22.33
N LEU A 145 17.04 15.47 -21.45
CA LEU A 145 17.41 16.89 -21.52
C LEU A 145 18.93 17.09 -21.33
N GLU A 146 19.55 16.30 -20.47
CA GLU A 146 21.00 16.31 -20.27
C GLU A 146 21.74 15.91 -21.55
N SER A 147 21.22 14.91 -22.28
CA SER A 147 21.76 14.55 -23.60
C SER A 147 21.62 15.66 -24.66
N ALA A 148 20.70 16.61 -24.45
CA ALA A 148 20.53 17.80 -25.28
C ALA A 148 21.38 19.00 -24.83
N GLY A 149 22.19 18.86 -23.77
CA GLY A 149 23.14 19.88 -23.30
C GLY A 149 22.77 20.58 -21.99
N LEU A 150 21.76 20.11 -21.24
CA LEU A 150 21.50 20.61 -19.89
C LEU A 150 22.61 20.19 -18.89
N PRO A 151 22.81 20.96 -17.80
CA PRO A 151 23.74 20.59 -16.74
C PRO A 151 23.43 19.23 -16.10
N HIS A 152 24.45 18.54 -15.60
CA HIS A 152 24.29 17.25 -14.93
C HIS A 152 23.47 17.39 -13.63
N LEU A 153 22.43 16.57 -13.47
CA LEU A 153 21.60 16.57 -12.27
C LEU A 153 22.18 15.63 -11.22
N SER A 154 22.35 16.14 -10.00
CA SER A 154 22.90 15.34 -8.90
C SER A 154 21.93 14.21 -8.50
N PRO A 155 22.35 12.94 -8.53
CA PRO A 155 21.53 11.80 -8.09
C PRO A 155 21.06 11.91 -6.63
N THR A 156 21.72 12.72 -5.80
CA THR A 156 21.32 12.97 -4.40
C THR A 156 19.95 13.64 -4.27
N LEU A 157 19.44 14.26 -5.34
CA LEU A 157 18.12 14.88 -5.40
C LEU A 157 16.99 13.89 -5.74
N VAL A 158 17.31 12.67 -6.20
CA VAL A 158 16.28 11.68 -6.57
C VAL A 158 15.47 11.26 -5.35
N LEU A 159 16.15 10.99 -4.23
CA LEU A 159 15.50 10.57 -2.99
C LEU A 159 14.55 11.63 -2.40
N PRO A 160 14.95 12.91 -2.22
CA PRO A 160 14.02 13.94 -1.75
C PRO A 160 12.91 14.24 -2.75
N LEU A 161 13.16 14.15 -4.06
CA LEU A 161 12.13 14.30 -5.08
C LEU A 161 11.06 13.21 -4.97
N MET A 162 11.49 11.95 -4.80
CA MET A 162 10.57 10.82 -4.58
C MET A 162 9.76 11.00 -3.30
N ALA A 163 10.41 11.41 -2.21
CA ALA A 163 9.72 11.70 -0.96
C ALA A 163 8.69 12.83 -1.11
N ALA A 164 9.01 13.89 -1.87
CA ALA A 164 8.07 14.98 -2.16
C ALA A 164 6.85 14.50 -2.95
N PHE A 165 7.06 13.69 -4.00
CA PHE A 165 5.94 13.13 -4.76
C PHE A 165 5.09 12.15 -3.94
N TRP A 166 5.70 11.41 -3.02
CA TRP A 166 4.97 10.54 -2.12
C TRP A 166 4.06 11.34 -1.19
N GLY A 167 4.58 12.41 -0.58
CA GLY A 167 3.78 13.36 0.22
C GLY A 167 2.64 13.99 -0.58
N ALA A 168 2.93 14.43 -1.82
CA ALA A 168 1.92 14.99 -2.73
C ALA A 168 0.82 13.98 -3.10
N GLY A 169 1.19 12.71 -3.36
CA GLY A 169 0.24 11.63 -3.64
C GLY A 169 -0.71 11.37 -2.46
N LEU A 170 -0.18 11.37 -1.24
CA LEU A 170 -1.00 11.25 -0.03
C LEU A 170 -1.95 12.44 0.15
N LEU A 171 -1.48 13.66 -0.09
CA LEU A 171 -2.30 14.86 -0.02
C LEU A 171 -3.42 14.84 -1.08
N ALA A 172 -3.11 14.47 -2.32
CA ALA A 172 -4.08 14.38 -3.40
C ALA A 172 -5.18 13.35 -3.10
N LEU A 173 -4.81 12.16 -2.58
CA LEU A 173 -5.77 11.15 -2.17
C LEU A 173 -6.64 11.61 -1.00
N ALA A 174 -6.06 12.34 -0.04
CA ALA A 174 -6.80 12.91 1.08
C ALA A 174 -7.82 13.96 0.62
N LEU A 175 -7.42 14.87 -0.28
CA LEU A 175 -8.30 15.88 -0.86
C LEU A 175 -9.45 15.22 -1.65
N ARG A 176 -9.14 14.22 -2.49
CA ARG A 176 -10.15 13.48 -3.27
C ARG A 176 -11.21 12.85 -2.36
N ASN A 177 -10.79 12.26 -1.25
CA ASN A 177 -11.71 11.62 -0.31
C ASN A 177 -12.55 12.63 0.47
N ARG A 178 -12.07 13.87 0.65
CA ARG A 178 -12.82 14.96 1.27
C ARG A 178 -13.92 15.51 0.36
N PHE A 179 -13.64 15.69 -0.93
CA PHE A 179 -14.62 16.25 -1.89
C PHE A 179 -15.69 15.24 -2.35
N ARG A 180 -15.50 13.94 -2.09
CA ARG A 180 -16.49 12.88 -2.39
C ARG A 180 -17.44 12.58 -1.23
N ARG A 181 -17.32 13.30 -0.11
CA ARG A 181 -18.24 13.26 1.04
C ARG A 181 -19.10 14.51 1.02
#